data_AF-A0A017T278-F1
#
_entry.id   AF-A0A017T278-F1
#
_cell.length_a   1.000
_cell.length_b   1.000
_cell.length_c   1.000
_cell.angle_alpha   90.00
_cell.angle_beta   90.00
_cell.angle_gamma   90.00
#
_symmetry.space_group_name_H-M   'P 1'
#
loop_
_entity.id
_entity.type
_entity.pdbx_description
1 polymer ?
#
loop_
_entity_poly.entity_id
_entity_poly.type
_entity_poly.pdbx_seq_one_letter_code
_entity_poly.pdbx_strand_id
1 'polypeptide(L)'
;MGEEVFRNTYYDFPSEAEGAREVKVFDASCAPIASVTRAFHDAVCVQGSGRLASGATVSFARRGCACAEVCPRTGQQVCFERLDPGRFPHGRGAMGTAITPLRTVAVDVAVIPLGTAMFIPELAGLPLGNGTSHDGCFLAEDRGIKIVGRHVDVFTGDPAMTVRWNALFPSNRGVHVLPGDPRCAALSRRR
;
A
#
# COMPACT_ATOMS: atom_id res chain seq x y z
N MET A 1 9.71 -24.66 20.67
CA MET A 1 8.65 -23.65 20.50
C MET A 1 8.88 -23.06 19.11
N GLY A 2 8.01 -23.36 18.15
CA GLY A 2 8.18 -22.84 16.79
C GLY A 2 8.05 -21.31 16.83
N GLU A 3 9.00 -20.61 16.25
CA GLU A 3 8.99 -19.15 16.21
C GLU A 3 7.77 -18.71 15.38
N GLU A 4 6.84 -17.96 15.99
CA GLU A 4 5.59 -17.60 15.34
C GLU A 4 5.83 -16.58 14.21
N VAL A 5 5.43 -16.92 12.99
CA VAL A 5 5.58 -16.08 11.80
C VAL A 5 4.42 -15.10 11.62
N PHE A 6 4.68 -13.99 10.92
CA PHE A 6 3.66 -13.06 10.43
C PHE A 6 3.13 -13.53 9.08
N ARG A 7 1.83 -13.47 8.86
CA ARG A 7 1.24 -13.58 7.53
C ARG A 7 1.78 -12.45 6.63
N ASN A 8 2.25 -12.78 5.43
CA ASN A 8 2.69 -11.81 4.44
C ASN A 8 1.66 -11.70 3.30
N THR A 9 1.38 -10.48 2.84
CA THR A 9 0.69 -10.22 1.57
C THR A 9 1.34 -9.05 0.85
N TYR A 10 0.82 -8.71 -0.34
CA TYR A 10 1.29 -7.59 -1.16
C TYR A 10 0.11 -6.73 -1.61
N TYR A 11 0.33 -5.42 -1.67
CA TYR A 11 -0.58 -4.44 -2.26
C TYR A 11 0.21 -3.47 -3.14
N ASP A 12 -0.46 -2.89 -4.15
CA ASP A 12 0.18 -2.09 -5.20
C ASP A 12 -0.45 -0.71 -5.39
N PHE A 13 0.02 0.02 -6.40
CA PHE A 13 -0.47 1.33 -6.77
C PHE A 13 -0.95 1.30 -8.23
N PRO A 14 -2.25 1.12 -8.49
CA PRO A 14 -2.80 1.03 -9.83
C PRO A 14 -2.65 2.36 -10.56
N SER A 15 -2.34 2.28 -11.84
CA SER A 15 -2.42 3.41 -12.76
C SER A 15 -3.63 3.25 -13.68
N GLU A 16 -4.38 4.33 -13.87
CA GLU A 16 -5.54 4.35 -14.74
C GLU A 16 -5.11 4.14 -16.20
N ALA A 17 -5.52 3.02 -16.79
CA ALA A 17 -5.33 2.71 -18.20
C ALA A 17 -6.33 3.47 -19.10
N GLU A 18 -6.09 3.43 -20.40
CA GLU A 18 -7.05 3.94 -21.39
C GLU A 18 -8.38 3.17 -21.35
N GLY A 19 -9.48 3.86 -21.66
CA GLY A 19 -10.82 3.26 -21.72
C GLY A 19 -11.94 4.23 -21.38
N ALA A 20 -13.17 3.71 -21.34
CA ALA A 20 -14.36 4.47 -20.99
C ALA A 20 -14.34 4.87 -19.50
N ARG A 21 -14.57 6.16 -19.23
CA ARG A 21 -14.52 6.76 -17.88
C ARG A 21 -15.93 6.95 -17.32
N GLU A 22 -16.52 5.86 -16.87
CA GLU A 22 -17.94 5.77 -16.55
C GLU A 22 -18.23 5.98 -15.06
N VAL A 23 -17.22 5.89 -14.20
CA VAL A 23 -17.36 5.91 -12.75
C VAL A 23 -16.71 7.17 -12.18
N LYS A 24 -17.34 7.80 -11.18
CA LYS A 24 -16.73 8.95 -10.51
C LYS A 24 -16.04 8.52 -9.22
N VAL A 25 -14.85 9.07 -8.98
CA VAL A 25 -14.23 9.08 -7.66
C VAL A 25 -14.46 10.45 -7.01
N PHE A 26 -14.70 10.45 -5.71
CA PHE A 26 -15.11 11.65 -4.96
C PHE A 26 -14.13 11.96 -3.84
N ASP A 27 -14.11 13.23 -3.44
CA ASP A 27 -13.42 13.65 -2.24
C ASP A 27 -14.27 13.49 -0.98
N ALA A 28 -13.67 13.74 0.19
CA ALA A 28 -14.33 13.59 1.48
C ALA A 28 -15.57 14.50 1.69
N SER A 29 -15.72 15.54 0.86
CA SER A 29 -16.87 16.45 0.83
C SER A 29 -17.93 16.04 -0.21
N CYS A 30 -17.74 14.89 -0.86
CA CYS A 30 -18.56 14.42 -1.98
C CYS A 30 -18.47 15.29 -3.25
N ALA A 31 -17.41 16.08 -3.41
CA ALA A 31 -17.13 16.71 -4.70
C ALA A 31 -16.43 15.71 -5.65
N PRO A 32 -16.78 15.67 -6.94
CA PRO A 32 -16.15 14.75 -7.89
C PRO A 32 -14.69 15.16 -8.16
N ILE A 33 -13.77 14.21 -8.04
CA ILE A 33 -12.34 14.39 -8.35
C ILE A 33 -12.06 14.14 -9.83
N ALA A 34 -12.62 13.06 -10.37
CA ALA A 34 -12.48 12.63 -11.77
C ALA A 34 -13.53 11.57 -12.11
N SER A 35 -13.89 11.49 -13.39
CA SER A 35 -14.44 10.25 -13.96
C SER A 35 -13.28 9.34 -14.36
N VAL A 36 -13.37 8.07 -14.02
CA VAL A 36 -12.32 7.04 -14.19
C VAL A 36 -12.90 5.77 -14.78
N THR A 37 -12.03 4.88 -15.27
CA THR A 37 -12.46 3.54 -15.72
C THR A 37 -12.96 2.69 -14.54
N ARG A 38 -13.92 1.79 -14.80
CA ARG A 38 -14.42 0.83 -13.81
C ARG A 38 -13.29 -0.02 -13.21
N ALA A 39 -12.39 -0.49 -14.08
CA ALA A 39 -11.23 -1.28 -13.65
C ALA A 39 -10.32 -0.51 -12.67
N PHE A 40 -10.05 0.77 -12.96
CA PHE A 40 -9.28 1.61 -12.05
C PHE A 40 -10.02 1.83 -10.72
N HIS A 41 -11.32 2.16 -10.75
CA HIS A 41 -12.13 2.30 -9.55
C HIS A 41 -12.03 1.06 -8.65
N ASP A 42 -12.22 -0.14 -9.21
CA ASP A 42 -12.22 -1.39 -8.44
C ASP A 42 -10.84 -1.80 -7.92
N ALA A 43 -9.78 -1.36 -8.60
CA ALA A 43 -8.41 -1.50 -8.14
C ALA A 43 -8.14 -0.52 -6.99
N VAL A 44 -8.29 0.79 -7.22
CA VAL A 44 -7.96 1.84 -6.24
C VAL A 44 -8.77 1.73 -4.96
N CYS A 45 -10.00 1.21 -5.03
CA CYS A 45 -10.83 0.84 -3.89
C CYS A 45 -10.18 -0.16 -2.92
N VAL A 46 -9.40 -1.12 -3.43
CA VAL A 46 -8.74 -2.14 -2.64
C VAL A 46 -7.36 -1.67 -2.19
N GLN A 47 -6.65 -1.04 -3.11
CA GLN A 47 -5.25 -0.64 -2.91
C GLN A 47 -5.12 0.63 -2.07
N GLY A 48 -6.15 1.48 -2.03
CA GLY A 48 -6.19 2.69 -1.23
C GLY A 48 -5.59 3.93 -1.90
N SER A 49 -4.64 3.78 -2.81
CA SER A 49 -4.08 4.88 -3.60
C SER A 49 -3.88 4.48 -5.07
N GLY A 50 -3.76 5.45 -5.97
CA GLY A 50 -3.56 5.21 -7.40
C GLY A 50 -3.22 6.45 -8.22
N ARG A 51 -2.81 6.24 -9.47
CA ARG A 51 -2.51 7.29 -10.45
C ARG A 51 -3.68 7.47 -11.40
N LEU A 52 -4.25 8.67 -11.44
CA LEU A 52 -5.23 9.05 -12.46
C LEU A 52 -4.56 9.23 -13.82
N ALA A 53 -5.31 9.09 -14.91
CA ALA A 53 -4.83 9.36 -16.27
C ALA A 53 -4.35 10.80 -16.47
N SER A 54 -4.86 11.74 -15.66
CA SER A 54 -4.39 13.13 -15.60
C SER A 54 -2.97 13.30 -15.03
N GLY A 55 -2.37 12.23 -14.50
CA GLY A 55 -1.09 12.30 -13.81
C GLY A 55 -1.20 12.62 -12.32
N ALA A 56 -2.38 12.98 -11.79
CA ALA A 56 -2.56 13.24 -10.36
C ALA A 56 -2.57 11.95 -9.52
N THR A 57 -2.08 12.04 -8.28
CA THR A 57 -2.19 10.94 -7.31
C THR A 57 -3.53 11.05 -6.60
N VAL A 58 -4.20 9.94 -6.35
CA VAL A 58 -5.30 9.85 -5.37
C VAL A 58 -4.92 8.92 -4.24
N SER A 59 -5.37 9.24 -3.03
CA SER A 59 -5.13 8.43 -1.83
C SER A 59 -6.39 8.34 -0.98
N PHE A 60 -6.52 7.28 -0.20
CA PHE A 60 -7.65 7.05 0.68
C PHE A 60 -7.83 8.24 1.64
N ALA A 61 -9.05 8.80 1.68
CA ALA A 61 -9.39 9.87 2.64
C ALA A 61 -10.32 9.34 3.75
N ARG A 62 -11.44 8.72 3.39
CA ARG A 62 -12.41 8.19 4.36
C ARG A 62 -13.31 7.11 3.76
N ARG A 63 -13.96 6.36 4.65
CA ARG A 63 -15.03 5.40 4.34
C ARG A 63 -16.40 6.00 4.62
N GLY A 64 -17.45 5.27 4.21
CA GLY A 64 -18.84 5.63 4.48
C GLY A 64 -19.25 6.90 3.73
N CYS A 65 -18.76 7.06 2.51
CA CYS A 65 -19.13 8.16 1.65
C CYS A 65 -20.40 7.85 0.87
N ALA A 66 -21.52 8.50 1.19
CA ALA A 66 -22.80 8.27 0.53
C ALA A 66 -22.76 8.49 -1.00
N CYS A 67 -21.88 9.37 -1.48
CA CYS A 67 -21.68 9.66 -2.90
C CYS A 67 -20.82 8.63 -3.64
N ALA A 68 -20.00 7.85 -2.93
CA ALA A 68 -19.08 6.91 -3.58
C ALA A 68 -19.81 5.60 -3.91
N GLU A 69 -19.45 5.01 -5.04
CA GLU A 69 -19.92 3.68 -5.40
C GLU A 69 -19.35 2.63 -4.43
N VAL A 70 -20.06 1.53 -4.25
CA VAL A 70 -19.62 0.43 -3.39
C VAL A 70 -18.47 -0.30 -4.08
N CYS A 71 -17.33 -0.35 -3.41
CA CYS A 71 -16.17 -1.13 -3.83
C CYS A 71 -16.52 -2.64 -3.82
N PRO A 72 -16.51 -3.34 -4.96
CA PRO A 72 -17.09 -4.69 -5.06
C PRO A 72 -16.36 -5.74 -4.23
N ARG A 73 -15.04 -5.56 -3.99
CA ARG A 73 -14.21 -6.52 -3.23
C ARG A 73 -14.19 -6.30 -1.72
N THR A 74 -14.63 -5.13 -1.26
CA THR A 74 -14.57 -4.75 0.16
C THR A 74 -15.93 -4.40 0.76
N GLY A 75 -16.94 -4.14 -0.08
CA GLY A 75 -18.25 -3.65 0.36
C GLY A 75 -18.22 -2.22 0.93
N GLN A 76 -17.10 -1.50 0.76
CA GLN A 76 -16.92 -0.16 1.31
C GLN A 76 -17.27 0.92 0.30
N GLN A 77 -17.77 2.06 0.77
CA GLN A 77 -17.83 3.29 -0.02
C GLN A 77 -16.65 4.17 0.37
N VAL A 78 -15.73 4.43 -0.55
CA VAL A 78 -14.45 5.11 -0.29
C VAL A 78 -14.41 6.45 -1.00
N CYS A 79 -14.08 7.51 -0.26
CA CYS A 79 -13.63 8.78 -0.83
C CYS A 79 -12.12 8.88 -0.79
N PHE A 80 -11.59 9.68 -1.70
CA PHE A 80 -10.16 9.91 -1.87
C PHE A 80 -9.80 11.36 -1.59
N GLU A 81 -8.51 11.64 -1.45
CA GLU A 81 -7.96 12.98 -1.59
C GLU A 81 -7.15 13.02 -2.89
N ARG A 82 -7.23 14.14 -3.61
CA ARG A 82 -6.31 14.41 -4.72
C ARG A 82 -5.01 14.96 -4.14
N LEU A 83 -3.91 14.31 -4.46
CA LEU A 83 -2.57 14.66 -3.98
C LEU A 83 -1.67 15.13 -5.12
N ASP A 84 -0.74 16.00 -4.76
CA ASP A 84 0.35 16.42 -5.63
C ASP A 84 1.33 15.23 -5.87
N PRO A 85 1.51 14.76 -7.11
CA PRO A 85 2.45 13.70 -7.44
C PRO A 85 3.89 13.97 -7.01
N GLY A 86 4.33 15.24 -7.03
CA GLY A 86 5.69 15.59 -6.64
C GLY A 86 5.97 15.36 -5.16
N ARG A 87 4.92 15.42 -4.33
CA ARG A 87 5.00 15.22 -2.88
C ARG A 87 4.57 13.82 -2.45
N PHE A 88 3.57 13.24 -3.11
CA PHE A 88 3.00 11.93 -2.82
C PHE A 88 2.97 11.09 -4.10
N PRO A 89 4.12 10.59 -4.57
CA PRO A 89 4.20 9.85 -5.82
C PRO A 89 3.39 8.55 -5.80
N HIS A 90 3.17 7.95 -4.63
CA HIS A 90 2.48 6.66 -4.48
C HIS A 90 1.32 6.71 -3.47
N GLY A 91 0.89 7.91 -3.10
CA GLY A 91 -0.14 8.12 -2.09
C GLY A 91 0.44 8.44 -0.71
N ARG A 92 -0.47 8.58 0.25
CA ARG A 92 -0.18 8.98 1.63
C ARG A 92 -0.51 7.81 2.56
N GLY A 93 0.44 7.45 3.41
CA GLY A 93 0.27 6.39 4.41
C GLY A 93 -0.48 6.89 5.65
N ALA A 94 -0.72 5.98 6.58
CA ALA A 94 -1.40 6.26 7.85
C ALA A 94 -0.68 7.29 8.74
N MET A 95 0.63 7.48 8.54
CA MET A 95 1.43 8.51 9.22
C MET A 95 1.28 9.92 8.62
N GLY A 96 0.57 10.06 7.50
CA GLY A 96 0.43 11.33 6.80
C GLY A 96 1.57 11.66 5.84
N THR A 97 2.60 10.82 5.78
CA THR A 97 3.78 10.92 4.89
C THR A 97 3.59 10.12 3.59
N ALA A 98 4.46 10.36 2.61
CA ALA A 98 4.44 9.60 1.36
C ALA A 98 4.98 8.18 1.59
N ILE A 99 4.26 7.18 1.06
CA ILE A 99 4.70 5.78 1.11
C ILE A 99 5.68 5.47 -0.02
N THR A 100 6.59 4.54 0.26
CA THR A 100 7.70 4.20 -0.64
C THR A 100 7.59 2.73 -1.07
N PRO A 101 7.55 2.45 -2.39
CA PRO A 101 7.54 1.09 -2.91
C PRO A 101 8.70 0.26 -2.34
N LEU A 102 8.38 -0.97 -1.95
CA LEU A 102 9.31 -1.94 -1.37
C LEU A 102 10.06 -1.39 -0.15
N ARG A 103 9.42 -0.50 0.62
CA ARG A 103 9.93 0.00 1.90
C ARG A 103 8.82 0.16 2.92
N THR A 104 7.65 0.60 2.48
CA THR A 104 6.47 0.69 3.34
C THR A 104 5.82 -0.68 3.51
N VAL A 105 5.39 -0.98 4.74
CA VAL A 105 4.46 -2.06 5.06
C VAL A 105 3.22 -1.50 5.76
N ALA A 106 2.06 -2.06 5.44
CA ALA A 106 0.86 -1.90 6.26
C ALA A 106 0.84 -2.97 7.35
N VAL A 107 0.49 -2.56 8.57
CA VAL A 107 0.51 -3.41 9.77
C VAL A 107 -0.72 -3.21 10.64
N ASP A 108 -0.97 -4.14 11.54
CA ASP A 108 -1.81 -3.90 12.71
C ASP A 108 -1.03 -3.05 13.73
N VAL A 109 -1.50 -1.82 13.96
CA VAL A 109 -0.83 -0.85 14.83
C VAL A 109 -0.84 -1.23 16.31
N ALA A 110 -1.73 -2.15 16.72
CA ALA A 110 -1.73 -2.70 18.07
C ALA A 110 -0.61 -3.74 18.27
N VAL A 111 -0.08 -4.30 17.18
CA VAL A 111 1.02 -5.30 17.20
C VAL A 111 2.35 -4.65 16.84
N ILE A 112 2.39 -3.83 15.79
CA ILE A 112 3.57 -3.09 15.35
C ILE A 112 3.21 -1.60 15.24
N PRO A 113 3.72 -0.74 16.14
CA PRO A 113 3.46 0.69 16.06
C PRO A 113 3.95 1.31 14.74
N LEU A 114 3.23 2.33 14.25
CA LEU A 114 3.68 3.10 13.09
C LEU A 114 5.03 3.78 13.36
N GLY A 115 5.84 3.88 12.31
CA GLY A 115 7.21 4.40 12.33
C GLY A 115 8.24 3.39 12.86
N THR A 116 7.85 2.14 13.07
CA THR A 116 8.77 1.05 13.44
C THR A 116 9.51 0.56 12.21
N ALA A 117 10.83 0.73 12.20
CA ALA A 117 11.69 0.05 11.24
C ALA A 117 11.82 -1.43 11.61
N MET A 118 11.80 -2.32 10.64
CA MET A 118 11.88 -3.76 10.87
C MET A 118 12.70 -4.46 9.79
N PHE A 119 13.34 -5.56 10.17
CA PHE A 119 14.01 -6.45 9.23
C PHE A 119 13.15 -7.71 9.00
N ILE A 120 13.01 -8.11 7.74
CA ILE A 120 12.31 -9.32 7.32
C ILE A 120 13.28 -10.17 6.49
N PRO A 121 13.93 -11.19 7.08
CA PRO A 121 15.00 -11.94 6.44
C PRO A 121 14.57 -12.60 5.13
N GLU A 122 13.35 -13.13 5.07
CA GLU A 122 12.86 -13.88 3.92
C GLU A 122 12.66 -13.02 2.67
N LEU A 123 12.52 -11.71 2.85
CA LEU A 123 12.36 -10.76 1.76
C LEU A 123 13.68 -10.05 1.40
N ALA A 124 14.76 -10.30 2.14
CA ALA A 124 16.09 -9.87 1.75
C ALA A 124 16.56 -10.64 0.50
N GLY A 125 17.18 -9.95 -0.44
CA GLY A 125 17.64 -10.52 -1.71
C GLY A 125 16.63 -10.40 -2.85
N LEU A 126 15.33 -10.21 -2.56
CA LEU A 126 14.30 -10.04 -3.60
C LEU A 126 14.58 -8.81 -4.48
N PRO A 127 14.23 -8.83 -5.77
CA PRO A 127 14.63 -7.77 -6.71
C PRO A 127 13.86 -6.47 -6.49
N LEU A 128 14.56 -5.33 -6.51
CA LEU A 128 13.98 -3.97 -6.47
C LEU A 128 13.48 -3.46 -7.82
N GLY A 129 13.71 -4.22 -8.91
CA GLY A 129 13.33 -3.83 -10.28
C GLY A 129 14.38 -2.99 -11.01
N ASN A 130 15.29 -2.32 -10.30
CA ASN A 130 16.40 -1.54 -10.86
C ASN A 130 17.72 -2.34 -11.00
N GLY A 131 17.65 -3.67 -10.97
CA GLY A 131 18.83 -4.56 -11.00
C GLY A 131 19.51 -4.78 -9.65
N THR A 132 19.07 -4.10 -8.58
CA THR A 132 19.57 -4.34 -7.22
C THR A 132 18.61 -5.20 -6.40
N SER A 133 19.09 -5.72 -5.27
CA SER A 133 18.32 -6.54 -4.34
C SER A 133 17.88 -5.75 -3.11
N HIS A 134 16.70 -6.09 -2.60
CA HIS A 134 16.13 -5.57 -1.38
C HIS A 134 16.97 -6.03 -0.17
N ASP A 135 17.24 -5.13 0.76
CA ASP A 135 18.09 -5.37 1.93
C ASP A 135 17.34 -6.00 3.12
N GLY A 136 16.04 -6.32 2.95
CA GLY A 136 15.16 -6.87 3.98
C GLY A 136 14.55 -5.83 4.92
N CYS A 137 14.88 -4.54 4.78
CA CYS A 137 14.40 -3.50 5.67
C CYS A 137 13.11 -2.82 5.19
N PHE A 138 12.16 -2.69 6.12
CA PHE A 138 10.86 -2.05 5.93
C PHE A 138 10.55 -1.07 7.04
N LEU A 139 9.56 -0.19 6.80
CA LEU A 139 9.03 0.78 7.73
C LEU A 139 7.50 0.64 7.80
N ALA A 140 6.96 0.53 9.01
CA ALA A 140 5.52 0.53 9.25
C ALA A 140 4.94 1.94 9.06
N GLU A 141 4.47 2.29 7.87
CA GLU A 141 3.93 3.63 7.58
C GLU A 141 2.45 3.64 7.23
N ASP A 142 1.85 2.44 7.11
CA ASP A 142 0.50 2.29 6.61
C ASP A 142 -0.33 1.30 7.46
N ARG A 143 -1.65 1.27 7.22
CA ARG A 143 -2.59 0.34 7.86
C ARG A 143 -3.76 0.03 6.93
N GLY A 144 -4.28 -1.19 7.03
CA GLY A 144 -5.48 -1.61 6.30
C GLY A 144 -6.48 -2.30 7.21
N ILE A 145 -7.77 -2.22 6.87
CA ILE A 145 -8.83 -2.82 7.69
C ILE A 145 -8.74 -4.36 7.79
N LYS A 146 -8.13 -4.99 6.77
CA LYS A 146 -7.91 -6.45 6.72
C LYS A 146 -6.56 -6.87 7.28
N ILE A 147 -5.74 -5.92 7.73
CA ILE A 147 -4.40 -6.17 8.28
C ILE A 147 -4.54 -6.20 9.80
N VAL A 148 -4.78 -7.39 10.34
CA VAL A 148 -5.13 -7.63 11.75
C VAL A 148 -4.22 -8.71 12.34
N GLY A 149 -3.72 -8.47 13.56
CA GLY A 149 -2.83 -9.37 14.25
C GLY A 149 -1.44 -9.42 13.62
N ARG A 150 -0.85 -10.62 13.59
CA ARG A 150 0.48 -10.88 13.00
C ARG A 150 0.39 -10.91 11.47
N HIS A 151 0.19 -9.75 10.86
CA HIS A 151 0.09 -9.57 9.41
C HIS A 151 0.93 -8.36 8.98
N VAL A 152 1.82 -8.57 8.01
CA VAL A 152 2.50 -7.53 7.24
C VAL A 152 2.04 -7.55 5.79
N ASP A 153 1.64 -6.40 5.26
CA ASP A 153 1.26 -6.25 3.85
C ASP A 153 2.26 -5.32 3.18
N VAL A 154 3.04 -5.84 2.24
CA VAL A 154 4.16 -5.11 1.64
C VAL A 154 3.67 -4.27 0.48
N PHE A 155 3.98 -2.97 0.53
CA PHE A 155 3.67 -2.08 -0.56
C PHE A 155 4.66 -2.26 -1.71
N THR A 156 4.21 -2.76 -2.85
CA THR A 156 5.09 -3.02 -4.01
C THR A 156 5.15 -1.85 -4.98
N GLY A 157 4.16 -0.95 -4.92
CA GLY A 157 4.07 0.25 -5.75
C GLY A 157 3.75 0.03 -7.23
N ASP A 158 3.79 -1.19 -7.74
CA ASP A 158 3.45 -1.50 -9.14
C ASP A 158 2.83 -2.91 -9.23
N PRO A 159 1.71 -3.10 -9.95
CA PRO A 159 1.08 -4.41 -10.11
C PRO A 159 2.01 -5.50 -10.69
N ALA A 160 2.90 -5.15 -11.62
CA ALA A 160 3.88 -6.09 -12.17
C ALA A 160 4.93 -6.47 -11.11
N MET A 161 5.30 -5.54 -10.22
CA MET A 161 6.17 -5.85 -9.08
C MET A 161 5.46 -6.78 -8.08
N THR A 162 4.17 -6.58 -7.81
CA THR A 162 3.35 -7.53 -7.03
C THR A 162 3.40 -8.92 -7.63
N VAL A 163 3.14 -9.07 -8.93
CA VAL A 163 3.19 -10.37 -9.61
C VAL A 163 4.58 -10.99 -9.47
N ARG A 164 5.65 -10.23 -9.68
CA ARG A 164 7.02 -10.71 -9.58
C ARG A 164 7.39 -11.17 -8.18
N TRP A 165 7.12 -10.35 -7.16
CA TRP A 165 7.42 -10.69 -5.78
C TRP A 165 6.61 -11.89 -5.31
N ASN A 166 5.31 -11.94 -5.65
CA ASN A 166 4.44 -13.05 -5.27
C ASN A 166 4.83 -14.37 -5.97
N ALA A 167 5.47 -14.32 -7.14
CA ALA A 167 6.03 -15.51 -7.80
C ALA A 167 7.32 -16.02 -7.12
N LEU A 168 8.14 -15.12 -6.57
CA LEU A 168 9.40 -15.47 -5.89
C LEU A 168 9.18 -15.86 -4.42
N PHE A 169 8.31 -15.14 -3.73
CA PHE A 169 7.91 -15.38 -2.36
C PHE A 169 6.38 -15.21 -2.24
N PRO A 170 5.61 -16.30 -2.31
CA PRO A 170 4.16 -16.22 -2.29
C PRO A 170 3.58 -15.60 -1.01
N SER A 171 2.43 -14.96 -1.17
CA SER A 171 1.60 -14.49 -0.06
C SER A 171 1.19 -15.66 0.84
N ASN A 172 1.05 -15.39 2.14
CA ASN A 172 0.68 -16.34 3.19
C ASN A 172 1.70 -17.45 3.43
N ARG A 173 2.95 -17.28 2.98
CA ARG A 173 4.04 -18.22 3.29
C ARG A 173 4.48 -18.13 4.76
N GLY A 174 4.31 -16.95 5.36
CA GLY A 174 4.81 -16.62 6.68
C GLY A 174 6.21 -16.00 6.62
N VAL A 175 6.44 -14.93 7.37
CA VAL A 175 7.75 -14.27 7.48
C VAL A 175 8.09 -13.94 8.93
N HIS A 176 9.39 -13.94 9.27
CA HIS A 176 9.84 -13.42 10.55
C HIS A 176 9.94 -11.90 10.48
N VAL A 177 9.38 -11.23 11.47
CA VAL A 177 9.47 -9.77 11.60
C VAL A 177 10.33 -9.47 12.81
N LEU A 178 11.41 -8.73 12.59
CA LEU A 178 12.36 -8.32 13.62
C LEU A 178 12.26 -6.79 13.79
N PRO A 179 11.37 -6.29 14.68
CA PRO A 179 11.19 -4.86 14.91
C PRO A 179 12.42 -4.24 15.56
N GLY A 180 12.79 -3.03 15.13
CA GLY A 180 13.92 -2.29 15.71
C GLY A 180 15.29 -2.88 15.41
N ASP A 181 15.39 -3.80 14.45
CA ASP A 181 16.66 -4.44 14.09
C ASP A 181 17.71 -3.39 13.65
N PRO A 182 18.95 -3.44 14.18
CA PRO A 182 19.99 -2.46 13.85
C PRO A 182 20.30 -2.33 12.37
N ARG A 183 20.10 -3.39 11.57
CA ARG A 183 20.29 -3.34 10.10
C ARG A 183 19.41 -2.28 9.45
N CYS A 184 18.26 -1.98 10.05
CA CYS A 184 17.27 -1.05 9.52
C CYS A 184 17.27 0.31 10.23
N ALA A 185 18.27 0.59 11.07
CA ALA A 185 18.36 1.84 11.84
C ALA A 185 18.45 3.11 10.98
N ALA A 186 18.82 3.00 9.70
CA ALA A 186 18.81 4.13 8.77
C ALA A 186 17.38 4.56 8.38
N LEU A 187 16.40 3.64 8.37
CA LEU A 187 15.02 3.94 8.01
C LEU A 187 14.29 4.71 9.11
N SER A 188 14.58 4.44 10.39
CA SER A 188 13.95 5.13 11.51
C SER A 188 14.34 6.62 11.60
N ARG A 189 15.42 7.03 10.92
CA ARG A 189 15.94 8.41 10.88
C ARG A 189 15.32 9.28 9.78
N ARG A 190 14.52 8.70 8.88
CA ARG A 190 13.90 9.43 7.75
C ARG A 190 12.62 10.21 8.13
N ARG A 191 12.43 10.53 9.42
CA ARG A 191 11.26 11.28 9.91
C ARG A 191 11.36 12.75 9.61
#